data_AF-A0A445CH08-F1
#
_entry.id   AF-A0A445CH08-F1
#
_cell.length_a   1.000
_cell.length_b   1.000
_cell.length_c   1.000
_cell.angle_alpha   90.00
_cell.angle_beta   90.00
_cell.angle_gamma   90.00
#
_symmetry.space_group_name_H-M   'P 1'
#
loop_
_entity.id
_entity.type
_entity.pdbx_description
1 polymer ?
#
loop_
_entity_poly.entity_id
_entity_poly.type
_entity_poly.pdbx_seq_one_letter_code
_entity_poly.pdbx_strand_id
1 'polypeptide(L)'
;MDITFHSSQMVHLELKQRQSQPWFLSAIYGNPQRASRRVLWNEIRDLSSNINQPWCLIGDFNAILKDFERKGSARSNPRGAYSEFQACSSDCCLFDLGYYGWPFT
;
A
#
# COMPACT_ATOMS: atom_id res chain seq x y z
N MET A 1 12.15 5.25 16.97
CA MET A 1 11.08 5.12 15.97
C MET A 1 10.55 6.51 15.80
N ASP A 2 10.61 7.03 14.59
CA ASP A 2 10.31 8.43 14.29
C ASP A 2 9.25 8.47 13.18
N ILE A 3 8.22 9.31 13.32
CA ILE A 3 7.25 9.55 12.25
C ILE A 3 7.89 10.54 11.28
N THR A 4 8.12 10.11 10.04
CA THR A 4 8.79 10.92 9.01
C THR A 4 7.79 11.53 8.02
N PHE A 5 6.61 10.92 7.86
CA PHE A 5 5.52 11.47 7.05
C PHE A 5 4.17 10.95 7.56
N HIS A 6 3.10 11.73 7.42
CA HIS A 6 1.74 11.28 7.66
C HIS A 6 0.73 12.02 6.78
N SER A 7 -0.34 11.34 6.41
CA SER A 7 -1.50 11.85 5.68
C SER A 7 -2.78 11.27 6.27
N SER A 8 -3.93 11.58 5.67
CA SER A 8 -5.22 11.00 6.07
C SER A 8 -5.34 9.50 5.77
N GLN A 9 -4.45 8.93 4.96
CA GLN A 9 -4.49 7.53 4.50
C GLN A 9 -3.21 6.74 4.85
N MET A 10 -2.17 7.39 5.37
CA MET A 10 -0.88 6.75 5.64
C MET A 10 -0.15 7.37 6.82
N VAL A 11 0.50 6.53 7.61
CA VAL A 11 1.54 6.94 8.57
C VAL A 11 2.84 6.24 8.18
N HIS A 12 3.89 7.02 7.94
CA HIS A 12 5.19 6.55 7.50
C HIS A 12 6.23 6.74 8.61
N LEU A 13 6.96 5.67 8.91
CA LEU A 13 7.77 5.51 10.10
C LEU A 13 9.17 5.06 9.74
N GLU A 14 10.17 5.69 10.34
CA GLU A 14 11.54 5.20 10.35
C GLU A 14 11.80 4.36 11.61
N LEU A 15 12.19 3.11 11.41
CA LEU A 15 12.48 2.16 12.47
C LEU A 15 14.00 1.95 12.58
N LYS A 16 14.53 2.33 13.73
CA LYS A 16 15.95 2.18 14.10
C LYS A 16 16.07 1.22 15.27
N GLN A 17 16.79 0.12 15.08
CA GLN A 17 17.15 -0.81 16.15
C GLN A 17 18.66 -0.73 16.40
N ARG A 18 19.10 -0.95 17.65
CA ARG A 18 20.53 -1.00 17.97
C ARG A 18 21.17 -2.14 17.17
N GLN A 19 22.19 -1.83 16.38
CA GLN A 19 22.96 -2.75 15.53
C GLN A 19 22.24 -3.30 14.28
N SER A 20 21.16 -2.67 13.81
CA SER A 20 20.52 -3.04 12.54
C SER A 20 20.41 -1.85 11.60
N GLN A 21 20.37 -2.12 10.29
CA GLN A 21 20.11 -1.08 9.30
C GLN A 21 18.72 -0.48 9.52
N PRO A 22 18.55 0.86 9.45
CA PRO A 22 17.23 1.46 9.49
C PRO A 22 16.37 0.94 8.34
N TRP A 23 15.08 0.79 8.60
CA TRP A 23 14.09 0.41 7.61
C TRP A 23 12.80 1.19 7.83
N PHE A 24 11.96 1.26 6.81
CA PHE A 24 10.74 2.04 6.83
C PHE A 24 9.50 1.14 6.90
N LEU A 25 8.53 1.59 7.69
CA LEU A 25 7.20 1.00 7.75
C LEU A 25 6.16 2.05 7.36
N SER A 26 5.25 1.69 6.46
CA SER A 26 4.08 2.52 6.14
C SER A 26 2.82 1.78 6.52
N ALA A 27 2.12 2.30 7.52
CA ALA A 27 0.81 1.82 7.91
C ALA A 27 -0.25 2.57 7.11
N ILE A 28 -1.09 1.84 6.40
CA ILE A 28 -2.02 2.38 5.40
C ILE A 28 -3.46 2.08 5.78
N TYR A 29 -4.30 3.09 5.60
CA TYR A 29 -5.74 2.96 5.54
C TYR A 29 -6.24 3.72 4.31
N GLY A 30 -6.37 3.01 3.19
CA GLY A 30 -6.84 3.56 1.93
C GLY A 30 -8.31 3.96 2.02
N ASN A 31 -8.66 5.11 1.46
CA ASN A 31 -10.04 5.59 1.46
C ASN A 31 -10.92 4.65 0.63
N PRO A 32 -12.14 4.30 1.07
CA PRO A 32 -13.04 3.45 0.30
C PRO A 32 -13.44 4.09 -1.05
N GLN A 33 -13.50 5.43 -1.11
CA GLN A 33 -13.78 6.19 -2.33
C GLN A 33 -12.54 6.23 -3.24
N ARG A 34 -12.64 5.61 -4.41
CA ARG A 34 -11.54 5.49 -5.39
C ARG A 34 -10.87 6.82 -5.74
N ALA A 35 -11.65 7.89 -5.94
CA ALA A 35 -11.12 9.19 -6.31
C ALA A 35 -10.18 9.76 -5.23
N SER A 36 -10.59 9.69 -3.96
CA SER A 36 -9.78 10.11 -2.81
C SER A 36 -8.56 9.20 -2.61
N ARG A 37 -8.72 7.90 -2.90
CA ARG A 37 -7.64 6.92 -2.77
C ARG A 37 -6.49 7.13 -3.77
N ARG A 38 -6.71 7.80 -4.91
CA ARG A 38 -5.62 8.10 -5.86
C ARG A 38 -4.49 8.93 -5.25
N VAL A 39 -4.81 9.76 -4.24
CA VAL A 39 -3.80 10.54 -3.52
C VAL A 39 -2.78 9.62 -2.84
N LEU A 40 -3.25 8.52 -2.22
CA LEU A 40 -2.39 7.51 -1.58
C LEU A 40 -1.38 6.91 -2.58
N TRP A 41 -1.79 6.63 -3.82
CA TRP A 41 -0.89 6.08 -4.84
C TRP A 41 0.22 7.03 -5.22
N ASN A 42 -0.05 8.34 -5.24
CA ASN A 42 0.99 9.33 -5.50
C ASN A 42 1.93 9.46 -4.31
N GLU A 43 1.40 9.49 -3.08
CA GLU A 43 2.22 9.50 -1.85
C GLU A 43 3.17 8.30 -1.78
N ILE A 44 2.71 7.10 -2.13
CA ILE A 44 3.54 5.90 -2.19
C ILE A 44 4.65 6.03 -3.24
N ARG A 45 4.35 6.53 -4.45
CA ARG A 45 5.37 6.75 -5.49
C ARG A 45 6.41 7.79 -5.07
N ASP A 46 5.96 8.89 -4.47
CA ASP A 46 6.83 9.95 -3.99
C ASP A 46 7.79 9.40 -2.92
N LEU A 47 7.28 8.63 -1.96
CA LEU A 47 8.12 7.94 -0.97
C LEU A 47 9.08 6.95 -1.63
N SER A 48 8.60 6.11 -2.55
CA SER A 48 9.43 5.12 -3.25
C SER A 48 10.61 5.75 -3.97
N SER A 49 10.46 6.95 -4.53
CA SER A 49 11.54 7.67 -5.21
C SER A 49 12.61 8.22 -4.27
N ASN A 50 12.31 8.30 -2.96
CA ASN A 50 13.19 8.88 -1.94
C ASN A 50 13.71 7.84 -0.92
N ILE A 51 13.25 6.59 -0.98
CA ILE A 51 13.64 5.52 -0.04
C ILE A 51 14.64 4.58 -0.71
N ASN A 52 15.81 4.40 -0.09
CA ASN A 52 16.85 3.45 -0.52
C ASN A 52 17.07 2.31 0.48
N GLN A 53 16.30 2.29 1.57
CA GLN A 53 16.36 1.32 2.66
C GLN A 53 15.22 0.31 2.49
N PRO A 54 15.30 -0.86 3.17
CA PRO A 54 14.17 -1.79 3.19
C PRO A 54 12.88 -1.08 3.61
N TRP A 55 11.79 -1.33 2.88
CA TRP A 55 10.52 -0.66 3.07
C TRP A 55 9.38 -1.66 3.03
N CYS A 56 8.51 -1.59 4.03
CA CYS A 56 7.34 -2.44 4.14
C CYS A 56 6.08 -1.58 4.22
N LEU A 57 5.05 -1.95 3.46
CA LEU A 57 3.73 -1.36 3.52
C LEU A 57 2.76 -2.39 4.11
N ILE A 58 1.97 -1.96 5.08
CA ILE A 58 0.98 -2.82 5.76
C ILE A 58 -0.34 -2.07 5.91
N GLY A 59 -1.45 -2.80 6.00
CA GLY A 59 -2.76 -2.26 6.33
C GLY A 59 -3.83 -2.59 5.30
N ASP A 60 -4.92 -1.84 5.34
CA ASP A 60 -6.05 -1.99 4.43
C ASP A 60 -5.96 -0.94 3.33
N PHE A 61 -5.69 -1.39 2.12
CA PHE A 61 -5.57 -0.52 0.95
C PHE A 61 -6.92 -0.15 0.35
N ASN A 62 -8.02 -0.79 0.76
CA ASN A 62 -9.35 -0.69 0.14
C ASN A 62 -9.30 -0.86 -1.40
N ALA A 63 -8.34 -1.66 -1.87
CA ALA A 63 -8.06 -1.95 -3.26
C ALA A 63 -7.71 -3.43 -3.40
N ILE A 64 -8.07 -4.00 -4.54
CA ILE A 64 -7.88 -5.42 -4.84
C ILE A 64 -6.66 -5.54 -5.74
N LEU A 65 -5.75 -6.46 -5.39
CA LEU A 65 -4.54 -6.70 -6.17
C LEU A 65 -4.76 -7.83 -7.19
N LYS A 66 -5.67 -8.78 -6.92
CA LYS A 66 -5.94 -9.94 -7.80
C LYS A 66 -7.44 -10.17 -7.98
N ASP A 67 -7.85 -10.49 -9.22
CA ASP A 67 -9.26 -10.65 -9.60
C ASP A 67 -10.06 -11.68 -8.77
N PHE A 68 -9.38 -12.67 -8.17
CA PHE A 68 -10.05 -13.74 -7.40
C PHE A 68 -10.41 -13.36 -5.95
N GLU A 69 -10.04 -12.17 -5.48
CA GLU A 69 -10.31 -11.73 -4.10
C GLU A 69 -11.78 -11.33 -3.87
N ARG A 70 -12.61 -11.23 -4.92
CA ARG A 70 -14.07 -10.99 -4.82
C ARG A 70 -14.90 -12.23 -5.16
N LYS A 71 -15.62 -12.76 -4.18
CA LYS A 71 -16.81 -13.61 -4.43
C LYS A 71 -18.08 -12.75 -4.38
N GLY A 72 -18.65 -12.48 -5.55
CA GLY A 72 -20.01 -11.95 -5.69
C GLY A 72 -20.13 -10.43 -5.80
N SER A 73 -20.17 -9.91 -7.02
CA SER A 73 -21.03 -8.77 -7.42
C SER A 73 -20.81 -8.42 -8.89
N ALA A 74 -21.93 -8.12 -9.55
CA ALA A 74 -22.05 -7.91 -10.97
C ALA A 74 -21.12 -6.82 -11.53
N ARG A 75 -20.49 -7.14 -12.67
CA ARG A 75 -20.06 -6.27 -13.78
C ARG A 75 -20.05 -4.75 -13.49
N SER A 76 -19.21 -4.30 -12.58
CA SER A 76 -18.71 -2.93 -12.58
C SER A 76 -17.29 -2.99 -13.14
N ASN A 77 -17.03 -2.17 -14.17
CA ASN A 77 -15.83 -2.21 -15.01
C ASN A 77 -14.53 -2.43 -14.18
N PRO A 78 -13.94 -3.65 -14.14
CA PRO A 78 -12.90 -4.00 -13.16
C PRO A 78 -11.58 -3.28 -13.43
N ARG A 79 -11.39 -2.80 -14.65
CA ARG A 79 -10.07 -2.45 -15.19
C ARG A 79 -9.37 -1.33 -14.44
N GLY A 80 -10.11 -0.35 -13.92
CA GLY A 80 -9.52 0.90 -13.47
C GLY A 80 -8.94 0.90 -12.04
N ALA A 81 -9.59 0.26 -11.07
CA ALA A 81 -9.11 0.26 -9.68
C ALA A 81 -8.01 -0.80 -9.49
N TYR A 82 -8.18 -1.94 -10.15
CA TYR A 82 -7.17 -2.99 -10.32
C TYR A 82 -5.88 -2.44 -10.95
N SER A 83 -6.00 -1.71 -12.06
CA SER A 83 -4.83 -1.17 -12.74
C SER A 83 -4.07 -0.15 -11.89
N GLU A 84 -4.77 0.64 -11.06
CA GLU A 84 -4.14 1.72 -10.30
C GLU A 84 -3.25 1.19 -9.18
N PHE A 85 -3.72 0.20 -8.40
CA PHE A 85 -2.90 -0.37 -7.33
C PHE A 85 -1.80 -1.28 -7.87
N GLN A 86 -2.08 -2.08 -8.90
CA GLN A 86 -1.04 -2.88 -9.55
C GLN A 86 0.04 -2.01 -10.22
N ALA A 87 -0.35 -0.93 -10.89
CA ALA A 87 0.60 0.03 -11.44
C ALA A 87 1.44 0.67 -10.33
N CYS A 88 0.81 1.16 -9.26
CA CYS A 88 1.54 1.72 -8.11
C CYS A 88 2.56 0.73 -7.54
N SER A 89 2.15 -0.53 -7.33
CA SER A 89 3.04 -1.59 -6.84
C SER A 89 4.21 -1.85 -7.78
N SER A 90 3.95 -1.91 -9.09
CA SER A 90 4.98 -2.09 -10.11
C SER A 90 5.93 -0.88 -10.20
N ASP A 91 5.39 0.34 -10.16
CA ASP A 91 6.14 1.60 -10.24
C ASP A 91 7.11 1.72 -9.05
N CYS A 92 6.72 1.17 -7.89
CA CYS A 92 7.48 1.22 -6.64
C CYS A 92 8.29 -0.06 -6.36
N CYS A 93 8.35 -1.00 -7.32
CA CYS A 93 9.03 -2.29 -7.16
C CYS A 93 8.62 -3.06 -5.89
N LEU A 94 7.34 -2.97 -5.51
CA LEU A 94 6.80 -3.64 -4.32
C LEU A 94 6.45 -5.10 -4.64
N PHE A 95 6.73 -5.97 -3.67
CA PHE A 95 6.41 -7.38 -3.75
C PHE A 95 5.36 -7.75 -2.70
N ASP A 96 4.33 -8.48 -3.12
CA ASP A 96 3.33 -9.07 -2.24
C ASP A 96 3.98 -10.22 -1.44
N LEU A 97 4.12 -10.03 -0.12
CA LEU A 97 4.65 -11.04 0.79
C LEU A 97 3.64 -12.17 1.07
N GLY A 98 2.41 -12.01 0.60
CA GLY A 98 1.29 -12.87 0.94
C GLY A 98 0.80 -12.65 2.37
N TYR A 99 -0.21 -13.42 2.75
CA TYR A 99 -0.69 -13.49 4.13
C TYR A 99 -1.02 -14.94 4.48
N TYR A 100 -0.99 -15.24 5.78
CA TYR A 100 -1.48 -16.50 6.32
C TYR A 100 -2.63 -16.19 7.28
N GLY A 101 -3.88 -16.52 6.90
CA GLY A 101 -5.07 -16.12 7.65
C GLY A 101 -6.38 -16.27 6.88
N TRP A 102 -7.46 -15.68 7.38
CA TRP A 102 -8.77 -15.73 6.73
C TRP A 102 -8.80 -14.84 5.47
N PRO A 103 -9.41 -15.28 4.35
CA PRO A 103 -9.25 -14.59 3.07
C PRO A 103 -9.97 -13.26 2.91
N PHE A 104 -10.72 -12.84 3.92
CA PHE A 104 -11.62 -11.69 3.87
C PHE A 104 -11.52 -10.90 5.17
N THR A 105 -11.37 -9.59 5.05
CA THR A 105 -11.47 -8.59 6.12
C THR A 105 -12.63 -7.66 5.83
#